data_AF-X0HU16-F1
#
_entry.id   AF-X0HU16-F1
#
_cell.length_a   1.000
_cell.length_b   1.000
_cell.length_c   1.000
_cell.angle_alpha   90.00
_cell.angle_beta   90.00
_cell.angle_gamma   90.00
#
_symmetry.space_group_name_H-M   'P 1'
#
loop_
_entity.id
_entity.type
_entity.pdbx_description
1 polymer ?
#
loop_
_entity_poly.entity_id
_entity_poly.type
_entity_poly.pdbx_seq_one_letter_code
_entity_poly.pdbx_strand_id
1 'polypeptide(L)'
;MHQFANDLAEILATSITEYDIDQHWASTGPKAISLVKEPFFRDYAAAHGGRLPYIDPSPNVRWSWGESQPDSILDDAIKSKTLFMDWFNRNVLPRDKDHHKCSSAILLHTDSTGSFGRRNIYRDPPRVPFGWSLSKMSIFSEAPDSAYPLGEVPYVSDITNYEESLPVTVDIMVARGCDGLISRLAQDLVESGILKVPKAGGNLTGASILF
;
A
#
# COMPACT_ATOMS: atom_id res chain seq x y z
N MET A 1 -11.65 -11.22 5.28
CA MET A 1 -11.67 -10.12 6.28
C MET A 1 -12.44 -10.52 7.55
N HIS A 2 -13.78 -10.59 7.57
CA HIS A 2 -14.55 -10.74 8.83
C HIS A 2 -14.09 -11.86 9.77
N GLN A 3 -13.83 -13.08 9.27
CA GLN A 3 -13.34 -14.19 10.14
C GLN A 3 -12.01 -13.81 10.82
N PHE A 4 -11.00 -13.42 10.06
CA PHE A 4 -9.72 -12.94 10.60
C PHE A 4 -9.88 -11.80 11.62
N ALA A 5 -10.81 -10.86 11.38
CA ALA A 5 -11.07 -9.78 12.32
C ALA A 5 -11.67 -10.31 13.64
N ASN A 6 -12.54 -11.32 13.60
CA ASN A 6 -13.06 -12.00 14.77
C ASN A 6 -11.95 -12.77 15.51
N ASP A 7 -11.15 -13.57 14.79
CA ASP A 7 -10.07 -14.38 15.36
C ASP A 7 -9.01 -13.50 16.05
N LEU A 8 -8.65 -12.38 15.42
CA LEU A 8 -7.76 -11.36 15.98
C LEU A 8 -8.37 -10.67 17.21
N ALA A 9 -9.67 -10.36 17.17
CA ALA A 9 -10.37 -9.75 18.30
C ALA A 9 -10.47 -10.69 19.50
N GLU A 10 -10.63 -12.00 19.27
CA GLU A 10 -10.59 -13.02 20.31
C GLU A 10 -9.21 -13.14 20.96
N ILE A 11 -8.14 -13.28 20.16
CA ILE A 11 -6.75 -13.34 20.69
C ILE A 11 -6.38 -12.09 21.51
N LEU A 12 -6.81 -10.91 21.06
CA LEU A 12 -6.52 -9.64 21.74
C LEU A 12 -7.53 -9.27 22.82
N ALA A 13 -8.54 -10.11 23.09
CA ALA A 13 -9.65 -9.87 24.02
C ALA A 13 -10.30 -8.48 23.85
N THR A 14 -10.62 -8.11 22.61
CA THR A 14 -11.09 -6.77 22.22
C THR A 14 -12.34 -6.83 21.33
N SER A 15 -12.86 -5.67 20.90
CA SER A 15 -14.07 -5.52 20.09
C SER A 15 -13.78 -4.91 18.72
N ILE A 16 -14.52 -5.35 17.69
CA ILE A 16 -14.46 -4.80 16.33
C ILE A 16 -15.42 -3.62 16.19
N THR A 17 -14.98 -2.58 15.48
CA THR A 17 -15.81 -1.44 15.03
C THR A 17 -15.52 -1.18 13.57
N GLU A 18 -16.56 -1.00 12.75
CA GLU A 18 -16.43 -0.62 11.33
C GLU A 18 -16.27 0.90 11.20
N TYR A 19 -15.42 1.36 10.25
CA TYR A 19 -15.06 2.77 10.10
C TYR A 19 -14.86 3.15 8.63
N ASP A 20 -15.60 4.14 8.16
CA ASP A 20 -15.47 4.74 6.82
C ASP A 20 -14.59 6.01 6.90
N ILE A 21 -13.71 6.17 5.92
CA ILE A 21 -12.68 7.23 5.85
C ILE A 21 -12.63 7.92 4.47
N ASP A 22 -13.52 7.58 3.54
CA ASP A 22 -13.34 7.87 2.11
C ASP A 22 -13.72 9.29 1.67
N GLN A 23 -12.96 10.32 2.10
CA GLN A 23 -12.86 11.59 1.36
C GLN A 23 -11.47 12.25 1.34
N HIS A 24 -10.96 12.42 0.11
CA HIS A 24 -10.06 13.49 -0.37
C HIS A 24 -8.62 13.63 0.21
N TRP A 25 -7.62 13.30 -0.63
CA TRP A 25 -6.63 14.26 -1.19
C TRP A 25 -5.74 13.55 -2.25
N ALA A 26 -4.95 14.32 -3.04
CA ALA A 26 -3.87 13.80 -3.89
C ALA A 26 -2.89 14.91 -4.35
N SER A 27 -1.57 14.74 -4.10
CA SER A 27 -0.47 15.38 -4.88
C SER A 27 0.93 15.12 -4.28
N THR A 28 1.83 14.49 -5.05
CA THR A 28 3.27 14.33 -4.70
C THR A 28 4.16 14.39 -5.96
N GLY A 29 3.99 15.45 -6.76
CA GLY A 29 4.72 15.66 -8.02
C GLY A 29 6.17 16.18 -7.87
N PRO A 30 6.38 17.42 -7.40
CA PRO A 30 7.65 18.14 -7.59
C PRO A 30 8.89 17.42 -7.05
N LYS A 31 8.81 16.81 -5.87
CA LYS A 31 9.96 16.17 -5.21
C LYS A 31 10.53 14.97 -5.99
N ALA A 32 9.75 14.35 -6.90
CA ALA A 32 10.24 13.27 -7.77
C ALA A 32 11.06 13.79 -8.96
N ILE A 33 10.87 15.05 -9.37
CA ILE A 33 11.57 15.63 -10.53
C ILE A 33 13.03 15.94 -10.16
N SER A 34 13.24 16.72 -9.09
CA SER A 34 14.59 17.11 -8.65
C SER A 34 15.42 15.98 -8.04
N LEU A 35 14.79 14.95 -7.45
CA LEU A 35 15.50 13.79 -6.89
C LEU A 35 15.74 12.65 -7.88
N VAL A 36 14.98 12.56 -8.99
CA VAL A 36 15.06 11.42 -9.91
C VAL A 36 15.19 11.86 -11.38
N LYS A 37 14.28 12.68 -11.89
CA LYS A 37 14.30 13.09 -13.31
C LYS A 37 15.56 13.89 -13.66
N GLU A 38 15.85 14.96 -12.93
CA GLU A 38 16.96 15.87 -13.22
C GLU A 38 18.34 15.19 -13.12
N PRO A 39 18.66 14.41 -12.06
CA PRO A 39 19.91 13.65 -12.01
C PRO A 39 20.02 12.64 -13.15
N PHE A 40 18.97 11.86 -13.40
CA PHE A 40 18.99 10.83 -14.46
C PHE A 40 19.18 11.44 -15.85
N PHE A 41 18.49 12.54 -16.17
CA PHE A 41 18.64 13.22 -17.45
C PHE A 41 20.05 13.80 -17.64
N ARG A 42 20.61 14.44 -16.61
CA ARG A 42 21.99 14.98 -16.61
C ARG A 42 23.02 13.87 -16.83
N ASP A 43 22.91 12.78 -16.08
CA ASP A 43 23.92 11.72 -16.06
C ASP A 43 23.83 10.87 -17.34
N TYR A 44 22.61 10.63 -17.86
CA TYR A 44 22.40 10.04 -19.19
C TYR A 44 22.96 10.93 -20.31
N ALA A 45 22.73 12.25 -20.26
CA ALA A 45 23.26 13.18 -21.24
C ALA A 45 24.80 13.22 -21.23
N ALA A 46 25.42 13.16 -20.05
CA ALA A 46 26.88 13.06 -19.91
C ALA A 46 27.43 11.75 -20.52
N ALA A 47 26.78 10.61 -20.28
CA ALA A 47 27.18 9.31 -20.80
C ALA A 47 26.92 9.13 -22.31
N HIS A 48 25.88 9.78 -22.86
CA HIS A 48 25.40 9.53 -24.23
C HIS A 48 25.49 10.75 -25.16
N GLY A 49 26.38 11.69 -24.86
CA GLY A 49 26.74 12.80 -25.75
C GLY A 49 25.60 13.80 -25.98
N GLY A 50 25.02 14.30 -24.88
CA GLY A 50 23.95 15.30 -24.89
C GLY A 50 22.55 14.77 -25.21
N ARG A 51 22.40 13.45 -25.42
CA ARG A 51 21.10 12.81 -25.67
C ARG A 51 20.23 12.81 -24.41
N LEU A 52 18.91 12.82 -24.60
CA LEU A 52 17.95 12.56 -23.54
C LEU A 52 17.55 11.06 -23.53
N PRO A 53 17.24 10.48 -22.36
CA PRO A 53 16.71 9.12 -22.28
C PRO A 53 15.29 9.05 -22.85
N TYR A 54 14.91 7.91 -23.43
CA TYR A 54 13.50 7.60 -23.63
C TYR A 54 12.84 7.32 -22.27
N ILE A 55 11.67 7.91 -22.04
CA ILE A 55 10.89 7.75 -20.81
C ILE A 55 9.52 7.19 -21.16
N ASP A 56 9.15 6.08 -20.52
CA ASP A 56 7.85 5.44 -20.69
C ASP A 56 6.69 6.44 -20.48
N PRO A 57 5.58 6.32 -21.23
CA PRO A 57 4.46 7.26 -21.12
C PRO A 57 3.91 7.45 -19.69
N SER A 58 4.01 6.45 -18.82
CA SER A 58 3.51 6.50 -17.44
C SER A 58 4.27 7.48 -16.53
N PRO A 59 5.59 7.35 -16.31
CA PRO A 59 6.38 8.38 -15.61
C PRO A 59 6.39 9.72 -16.38
N ASN A 60 6.39 9.71 -17.71
CA ASN A 60 6.41 10.93 -18.52
C ASN A 60 5.22 11.87 -18.21
N VAL A 61 3.99 11.37 -18.30
CA VAL A 61 2.76 12.13 -17.97
C VAL A 61 2.77 12.67 -16.53
N ARG A 62 3.32 11.90 -15.58
CA ARG A 62 3.39 12.30 -14.16
C ARG A 62 4.41 13.41 -13.92
N TRP A 63 5.56 13.35 -14.57
CA TRP A 63 6.57 14.41 -14.51
C TRP A 63 6.11 15.67 -15.22
N SER A 64 5.56 15.59 -16.45
CA SER A 64 5.03 16.77 -17.15
C SER A 64 3.88 17.45 -16.42
N TRP A 65 3.07 16.69 -15.66
CA TRP A 65 2.11 17.30 -14.74
C TRP A 65 2.82 18.03 -13.59
N GLY A 66 3.79 17.40 -12.93
CA GLY A 66 4.57 18.03 -11.86
C GLY A 66 5.32 19.31 -12.29
N GLU A 67 5.86 19.31 -13.51
CA GLU A 67 6.57 20.44 -14.14
C GLU A 67 5.64 21.58 -14.60
N SER A 68 4.32 21.36 -14.63
CA SER A 68 3.32 22.39 -14.95
C SER A 68 2.56 22.92 -13.73
N GLN A 69 2.96 22.52 -12.52
CA GLN A 69 2.42 23.07 -11.27
C GLN A 69 3.23 24.29 -10.80
N PRO A 70 2.64 25.23 -10.04
CA PRO A 70 3.40 26.31 -9.40
C PRO A 70 4.29 25.76 -8.28
N ASP A 71 5.41 26.45 -8.00
CA ASP A 71 6.38 26.06 -6.95
C ASP A 71 5.73 25.80 -5.58
N SER A 72 4.66 26.55 -5.24
CA SER A 72 3.95 26.41 -3.96
C SER A 72 3.23 25.06 -3.79
N ILE A 73 2.96 24.32 -4.88
CA ILE A 73 2.15 23.10 -4.81
C ILE A 73 2.73 22.06 -3.86
N LEU A 74 4.06 22.03 -3.69
CA LEU A 74 4.71 21.11 -2.77
C LEU A 74 4.45 21.50 -1.31
N ASP A 75 4.56 22.79 -0.98
CA ASP A 75 4.27 23.30 0.36
C ASP A 75 2.78 23.19 0.71
N ASP A 76 1.89 23.45 -0.27
CA ASP A 76 0.45 23.34 -0.09
C ASP A 76 0.00 21.86 0.03
N ALA A 77 0.64 20.94 -0.69
CA ALA A 77 0.48 19.50 -0.50
C ALA A 77 1.04 19.04 0.86
N ILE A 78 2.18 19.57 1.33
CA ILE A 78 2.74 19.27 2.65
C ILE A 78 1.82 19.77 3.76
N LYS A 79 1.28 20.99 3.69
CA LYS A 79 0.28 21.51 4.65
C LYS A 79 -0.95 20.60 4.72
N SER A 80 -1.46 20.19 3.56
CA SER A 80 -2.62 19.29 3.44
C SER A 80 -2.34 17.89 4.01
N LYS A 81 -1.16 17.33 3.69
CA LYS A 81 -0.68 16.05 4.24
C LYS A 81 -0.56 16.12 5.76
N THR A 82 0.06 17.18 6.27
CA THR A 82 0.23 17.41 7.71
C THR A 82 -1.13 17.49 8.40
N LEU A 83 -2.12 18.21 7.85
CA LEU A 83 -3.47 18.29 8.43
C LEU A 83 -4.15 16.91 8.54
N PHE A 84 -4.08 16.07 7.51
CA PHE A 84 -4.58 14.70 7.58
C PHE A 84 -3.80 13.88 8.61
N MET A 85 -2.46 13.93 8.57
CA MET A 85 -1.58 13.19 9.47
C MET A 85 -1.91 13.50 10.93
N ASP A 86 -2.08 14.78 11.24
CA ASP A 86 -2.44 15.32 12.55
C ASP A 86 -3.83 14.86 13.00
N TRP A 87 -4.81 14.84 12.10
CA TRP A 87 -6.16 14.38 12.42
C TRP A 87 -6.20 12.86 12.64
N PHE A 88 -5.57 12.07 11.76
CA PHE A 88 -5.57 10.60 11.82
C PHE A 88 -4.89 10.09 13.09
N ASN A 89 -3.69 10.60 13.41
CA ASN A 89 -2.94 10.22 14.62
C ASN A 89 -3.52 10.78 15.92
N ARG A 90 -4.60 11.58 15.87
CA ARG A 90 -5.35 12.04 17.06
C ARG A 90 -6.71 11.36 17.23
N ASN A 91 -7.40 11.05 16.13
CA ASN A 91 -8.82 10.66 16.16
C ASN A 91 -9.08 9.23 15.65
N VAL A 92 -8.22 8.69 14.78
CA VAL A 92 -8.42 7.38 14.13
C VAL A 92 -7.51 6.32 14.74
N LEU A 93 -6.20 6.57 14.76
CA LEU A 93 -5.19 5.62 15.23
C LEU A 93 -4.14 6.30 16.14
N PRO A 94 -4.55 6.89 17.26
CA PRO A 94 -3.63 7.47 18.23
C PRO A 94 -2.80 6.40 18.96
N ARG A 95 -1.69 6.84 19.56
CA ARG A 95 -0.93 6.00 20.48
C ARG A 95 -1.73 5.77 21.77
N ASP A 96 -1.62 4.58 22.36
CA ASP A 96 -2.16 4.33 23.70
C ASP A 96 -1.38 5.15 24.75
N LYS A 97 -2.02 5.46 25.86
CA LYS A 97 -1.40 6.04 27.06
C LYS A 97 -0.56 5.01 27.79
N ASP A 98 -0.89 3.72 27.66
CA ASP A 98 -0.05 2.62 28.10
C ASP A 98 1.09 2.36 27.10
N HIS A 99 2.31 2.63 27.54
CA HIS A 99 3.53 2.41 26.75
C HIS A 99 3.77 0.93 26.41
N HIS A 100 3.18 -0.02 27.15
CA HIS A 100 3.27 -1.45 26.84
C HIS A 100 2.36 -1.87 25.68
N LYS A 101 1.26 -1.14 25.44
CA LYS A 101 0.38 -1.34 24.27
C LYS A 101 0.86 -0.58 23.04
N CYS A 102 1.41 0.62 23.23
CA CYS A 102 1.88 1.55 22.20
C CYS A 102 0.78 2.12 21.28
N SER A 103 -0.11 1.31 20.70
CA SER A 103 -1.20 1.71 19.79
C SER A 103 -2.56 1.55 20.47
N SER A 104 -3.48 2.51 20.32
CA SER A 104 -4.81 2.43 20.96
C SER A 104 -5.74 1.41 20.30
N ALA A 105 -5.44 1.02 19.06
CA ALA A 105 -6.18 0.07 18.25
C ALA A 105 -5.24 -0.59 17.23
N ILE A 106 -5.76 -1.60 16.53
CA ILE A 106 -5.22 -2.08 15.25
C ILE A 106 -6.29 -1.76 14.21
N LEU A 107 -5.89 -1.13 13.11
CA LEU A 107 -6.77 -0.85 11.97
C LEU A 107 -6.49 -1.87 10.88
N LEU A 108 -7.55 -2.47 10.33
CA LEU A 108 -7.48 -3.45 9.25
C LEU A 108 -8.04 -2.86 7.96
N HIS A 109 -7.34 -3.04 6.85
CA HIS A 109 -7.88 -2.82 5.50
C HIS A 109 -7.48 -3.98 4.56
N THR A 110 -7.82 -3.91 3.28
CA THR A 110 -7.53 -4.98 2.30
C THR A 110 -6.89 -4.43 1.03
N ASP A 111 -5.64 -4.83 0.74
CA ASP A 111 -5.01 -4.56 -0.56
C ASP A 111 -5.48 -5.54 -1.66
N SER A 112 -5.52 -6.87 -1.38
CA SER A 112 -6.02 -7.87 -2.33
C SER A 112 -7.21 -8.67 -1.81
N THR A 113 -8.29 -8.65 -2.58
CA THR A 113 -9.48 -9.52 -2.44
C THR A 113 -9.48 -10.71 -3.43
N GLY A 114 -8.35 -10.99 -4.08
CA GLY A 114 -8.20 -12.08 -5.06
C GLY A 114 -8.65 -11.70 -6.47
N SER A 115 -8.09 -10.61 -7.03
CA SER A 115 -8.39 -10.17 -8.41
C SER A 115 -7.18 -10.33 -9.35
N PHE A 116 -7.41 -10.81 -10.58
CA PHE A 116 -6.34 -11.09 -11.53
C PHE A 116 -6.00 -9.89 -12.44
N GLY A 117 -4.88 -9.22 -12.16
CA GLY A 117 -4.39 -8.06 -12.90
C GLY A 117 -3.80 -8.37 -14.29
N ARG A 118 -4.66 -8.74 -15.26
CA ARG A 118 -4.28 -9.09 -16.65
C ARG A 118 -3.24 -8.15 -17.27
N ARG A 119 -2.18 -8.72 -17.87
CA ARG A 119 -1.15 -7.99 -18.62
C ARG A 119 -1.24 -8.16 -20.14
N ASN A 120 -2.04 -9.10 -20.62
CA ASN A 120 -2.26 -9.42 -22.04
C ASN A 120 -3.38 -8.58 -22.70
N ILE A 121 -3.65 -7.38 -22.18
CA ILE A 121 -4.72 -6.50 -22.66
C ILE A 121 -4.16 -5.11 -22.96
N TYR A 122 -4.70 -4.45 -23.98
CA TYR A 122 -4.52 -3.01 -24.13
C TYR A 122 -5.17 -2.31 -22.94
N ARG A 123 -4.46 -1.32 -22.38
CA ARG A 123 -4.90 -0.49 -21.26
C ARG A 123 -5.06 0.95 -21.74
N ASP A 124 -5.88 1.72 -21.02
CA ASP A 124 -6.00 3.16 -21.22
C ASP A 124 -4.63 3.87 -21.22
N PRO A 125 -4.48 4.97 -22.00
CA PRO A 125 -3.32 5.85 -21.88
C PRO A 125 -3.09 6.28 -20.43
N PRO A 126 -1.84 6.31 -19.95
CA PRO A 126 -1.55 6.60 -18.55
C PRO A 126 -1.98 8.03 -18.18
N ARG A 127 -2.49 8.17 -16.97
CA ARG A 127 -2.99 9.43 -16.39
C ARG A 127 -2.21 9.74 -15.12
N VAL A 128 -2.31 10.99 -14.66
CA VAL A 128 -1.82 11.38 -13.33
C VAL A 128 -2.64 10.63 -12.27
N PRO A 129 -2.00 9.95 -11.29
CA PRO A 129 -2.70 9.09 -10.33
C PRO A 129 -3.34 9.91 -9.20
N PHE A 130 -4.41 10.64 -9.53
CA PHE A 130 -5.28 11.28 -8.55
C PHE A 130 -6.20 10.26 -7.86
N GLY A 131 -6.77 10.66 -6.71
CA GLY A 131 -7.78 9.90 -5.99
C GLY A 131 -7.25 9.19 -4.74
N TRP A 132 -8.16 9.00 -3.78
CA TRP A 132 -7.92 8.31 -2.52
C TRP A 132 -7.88 6.79 -2.70
N SER A 133 -7.32 6.06 -1.72
CA SER A 133 -7.49 4.61 -1.51
C SER A 133 -6.95 4.24 -0.14
N LEU A 134 -7.43 3.14 0.45
CA LEU A 134 -7.03 2.68 1.79
C LEU A 134 -5.52 2.49 1.93
N SER A 135 -4.87 1.92 0.91
CA SER A 135 -3.40 1.79 0.78
C SER A 135 -2.60 3.11 0.77
N LYS A 136 -3.26 4.29 0.79
CA LYS A 136 -2.59 5.59 0.99
C LYS A 136 -2.65 6.07 2.45
N MET A 137 -3.49 5.49 3.32
CA MET A 137 -3.66 5.90 4.72
C MET A 137 -2.32 5.99 5.45
N SER A 138 -1.49 4.96 5.32
CA SER A 138 -0.16 4.85 5.92
C SER A 138 0.83 5.88 5.39
N ILE A 139 0.87 6.09 4.07
CA ILE A 139 1.68 7.14 3.41
C ILE A 139 1.32 8.54 3.94
N PHE A 140 0.03 8.80 4.16
CA PHE A 140 -0.46 10.10 4.64
C PHE A 140 -0.32 10.30 6.14
N SER A 141 -0.63 9.29 6.95
CA SER A 141 -0.56 9.34 8.41
C SER A 141 0.84 9.13 8.97
N GLU A 142 1.77 8.60 8.18
CA GLU A 142 3.05 8.03 8.66
C GLU A 142 2.85 6.95 9.76
N ALA A 143 1.66 6.36 9.84
CA ALA A 143 1.41 5.17 10.64
C ALA A 143 1.91 3.93 9.86
N PRO A 144 2.69 3.03 10.49
CA PRO A 144 3.20 1.84 9.84
C PRO A 144 2.06 0.87 9.47
N ASP A 145 2.30 0.10 8.42
CA ASP A 145 1.32 -0.70 7.69
C ASP A 145 2.02 -1.89 7.05
N SER A 146 1.35 -3.03 6.91
CA SER A 146 1.92 -4.24 6.31
C SER A 146 0.83 -5.23 5.89
N ALA A 147 0.93 -5.71 4.65
CA ALA A 147 0.06 -6.74 4.09
C ALA A 147 0.45 -8.15 4.56
N TYR A 148 -0.54 -8.92 4.98
CA TYR A 148 -0.42 -10.32 5.42
C TYR A 148 -1.32 -11.25 4.60
N PRO A 149 -0.84 -12.45 4.21
CA PRO A 149 -1.63 -13.40 3.44
C PRO A 149 -2.67 -14.10 4.33
N LEU A 150 -3.95 -13.86 4.07
CA LEU A 150 -5.05 -14.57 4.72
C LEU A 150 -5.30 -15.96 4.13
N GLY A 151 -5.03 -16.12 2.84
CA GLY A 151 -5.39 -17.31 2.09
C GLY A 151 -5.46 -17.04 0.60
N GLU A 152 -6.17 -17.92 -0.11
CA GLU A 152 -6.39 -17.85 -1.55
C GLU A 152 -7.86 -18.10 -1.87
N VAL A 153 -8.32 -17.54 -2.99
CA VAL A 153 -9.62 -17.84 -3.59
C VAL A 153 -9.44 -18.48 -4.97
N PRO A 154 -10.26 -19.47 -5.34
CA PRO A 154 -10.21 -20.07 -6.67
C PRO A 154 -10.74 -19.11 -7.74
N TYR A 155 -10.09 -19.10 -8.91
CA TYR A 155 -10.52 -18.36 -10.08
C TYR A 155 -10.33 -19.23 -11.34
N VAL A 156 -11.38 -19.37 -12.15
CA VAL A 156 -11.27 -20.02 -13.46
C VAL A 156 -10.57 -19.07 -14.43
N SER A 157 -9.29 -19.34 -14.68
CA SER A 157 -8.44 -18.62 -15.61
C SER A 157 -8.84 -18.92 -17.05
N ASP A 158 -9.13 -17.89 -17.84
CA ASP A 158 -9.37 -18.00 -19.28
C ASP A 158 -8.07 -17.98 -20.12
N ILE A 159 -6.91 -17.91 -19.47
CA ILE A 159 -5.59 -18.07 -20.11
C ILE A 159 -5.19 -19.54 -20.13
N THR A 160 -5.40 -20.26 -19.02
CA THR A 160 -5.06 -21.68 -18.84
C THR A 160 -6.27 -22.61 -18.99
N ASN A 161 -7.49 -22.07 -18.99
CA ASN A 161 -8.75 -22.82 -18.92
C ASN A 161 -8.77 -23.82 -17.74
N TYR A 162 -8.28 -23.36 -16.59
CA TYR A 162 -8.14 -24.15 -15.36
C TYR A 162 -8.48 -23.30 -14.11
N GLU A 163 -8.67 -23.96 -12.97
CA GLU A 163 -8.88 -23.28 -11.69
C GLU A 163 -7.53 -22.94 -11.04
N GLU A 164 -7.23 -21.64 -10.97
CA GLU A 164 -6.00 -21.08 -10.39
C GLU A 164 -6.30 -20.46 -9.02
N SER A 165 -5.29 -20.33 -8.16
CA SER A 165 -5.39 -19.64 -6.87
C SER A 165 -5.00 -18.16 -6.98
N LEU A 166 -5.83 -17.26 -6.43
CA LEU A 166 -5.52 -15.83 -6.32
C LEU A 166 -5.36 -15.43 -4.84
N PRO A 167 -4.31 -14.69 -4.45
CA PRO A 167 -4.02 -14.38 -3.06
C PRO A 167 -4.99 -13.34 -2.48
N VAL A 168 -5.41 -13.57 -1.24
CA VAL A 168 -6.20 -12.63 -0.42
C VAL A 168 -5.31 -12.12 0.73
N THR A 169 -5.25 -10.81 0.90
CA THR A 169 -4.47 -10.16 1.96
C THR A 169 -5.34 -9.34 2.92
N VAL A 170 -4.79 -9.07 4.09
CA VAL A 170 -5.24 -8.02 5.01
C VAL A 170 -4.04 -7.15 5.35
N ASP A 171 -4.26 -5.85 5.42
CA ASP A 171 -3.23 -4.87 5.72
C ASP A 171 -3.46 -4.35 7.13
N ILE A 172 -2.42 -4.45 7.97
CA ILE A 172 -2.49 -4.23 9.41
C ILE A 172 -1.75 -2.95 9.76
N MET A 173 -2.50 -1.92 10.18
CA MET A 173 -1.97 -0.64 10.64
C MET A 173 -1.98 -0.52 12.16
N VAL A 174 -0.94 0.10 12.71
CA VAL A 174 -0.85 0.53 14.12
C VAL A 174 -0.39 1.98 14.22
N ALA A 175 -0.54 2.61 15.38
CA ALA A 175 -0.18 4.01 15.58
C ALA A 175 1.28 4.35 15.20
N ARG A 176 1.51 5.56 14.72
CA ARG A 176 2.83 6.06 14.29
C ARG A 176 3.92 5.82 15.33
N GLY A 177 4.99 5.16 14.93
CA GLY A 177 6.11 4.76 15.80
C GLY A 177 5.81 3.56 16.71
N CYS A 178 4.89 2.67 16.34
CA CYS A 178 4.62 1.40 17.01
C CYS A 178 4.94 0.18 16.11
N ASP A 179 5.81 0.37 15.13
CA ASP A 179 6.22 -0.57 14.07
C ASP A 179 6.57 -1.97 14.59
N GLY A 180 7.17 -2.07 15.79
CA GLY A 180 7.49 -3.33 16.43
C GLY A 180 6.28 -4.21 16.78
N LEU A 181 5.08 -3.63 16.95
CA LEU A 181 3.85 -4.38 17.15
C LEU A 181 3.49 -5.22 15.93
N ILE A 182 3.65 -4.67 14.72
CA ILE A 182 3.29 -5.35 13.47
C ILE A 182 4.12 -6.63 13.30
N SER A 183 5.44 -6.52 13.43
CA SER A 183 6.35 -7.66 13.38
C SER A 183 6.13 -8.67 14.52
N ARG A 184 5.66 -8.22 15.69
CA ARG A 184 5.35 -9.11 16.82
C ARG A 184 4.06 -9.88 16.59
N LEU A 185 2.97 -9.16 16.29
CA LEU A 185 1.66 -9.71 15.98
C LEU A 185 1.72 -10.72 14.83
N ALA A 186 2.56 -10.49 13.82
CA ALA A 186 2.81 -11.45 12.75
C ALA A 186 3.33 -12.82 13.24
N GLN A 187 4.16 -12.85 14.28
CA GLN A 187 4.66 -14.09 14.89
C GLN A 187 3.55 -14.72 15.74
N ASP A 188 2.91 -13.93 16.62
CA ASP A 188 1.85 -14.41 17.51
C ASP A 188 0.63 -14.99 16.71
N LEU A 189 0.32 -14.41 15.53
CA LEU A 189 -0.69 -14.91 14.58
C LEU A 189 -0.28 -16.17 13.80
N VAL A 190 1.02 -16.43 13.63
CA VAL A 190 1.52 -17.67 13.02
C VAL A 190 1.60 -18.78 14.07
N GLU A 191 1.99 -18.47 15.31
CA GLU A 191 2.02 -19.42 16.43
C GLU A 191 0.61 -19.90 16.81
N SER A 192 -0.41 -19.03 16.70
CA SER A 192 -1.82 -19.40 16.85
C SER A 192 -2.45 -20.05 15.61
N GLY A 193 -1.74 -20.09 14.48
CA GLY A 193 -2.18 -20.75 13.24
C GLY A 193 -3.21 -19.97 12.40
N ILE A 194 -3.52 -18.71 12.76
CA ILE A 194 -4.40 -17.82 11.97
C ILE A 194 -3.71 -17.44 10.66
N LEU A 195 -2.46 -17.01 10.72
CA LEU A 195 -1.64 -16.73 9.55
C LEU A 195 -0.78 -17.95 9.19
N LYS A 196 -0.55 -18.14 7.88
CA LYS A 196 0.31 -19.18 7.34
C LYS A 196 1.49 -18.55 6.65
N VAL A 197 2.70 -19.02 6.96
CA VAL A 197 3.92 -18.57 6.26
C VAL A 197 3.86 -19.03 4.80
N PRO A 198 3.85 -18.12 3.81
CA PRO A 198 3.77 -18.49 2.40
C PRO A 198 5.08 -19.15 1.95
N LYS A 199 4.97 -20.11 1.02
CA LYS A 199 6.12 -20.68 0.30
C LYS A 199 6.25 -20.06 -1.09
N ALA A 200 7.47 -20.03 -1.61
CA ALA A 200 7.72 -19.65 -3.00
C ALA A 200 7.13 -20.71 -3.95
N GLY A 201 6.33 -20.27 -4.92
CA GLY A 201 5.63 -21.14 -5.87
C GLY A 201 4.46 -20.42 -6.54
N GLY A 202 3.61 -21.17 -7.24
CA GLY A 202 2.37 -20.67 -7.86
C GLY A 202 1.20 -20.47 -6.90
N ASN A 203 1.33 -20.91 -5.64
CA ASN A 203 0.33 -20.71 -4.58
C ASN A 203 1.00 -20.69 -3.18
N LEU A 204 0.25 -20.34 -2.13
CA LEU A 204 0.75 -20.25 -0.74
C LEU A 204 1.43 -21.53 -0.23
N THR A 205 1.05 -22.70 -0.78
CA THR A 205 1.61 -24.00 -0.38
C THR A 205 2.91 -24.37 -1.12
N GLY A 206 3.36 -23.53 -2.05
CA GLY A 206 4.60 -23.73 -2.81
C GLY A 206 4.46 -24.66 -4.00
N ALA A 207 3.28 -24.66 -4.66
CA ALA A 207 3.08 -25.41 -5.90
C ALA A 207 4.00 -24.93 -7.04
N SER A 208 4.17 -25.77 -8.07
CA SER A 208 4.93 -25.38 -9.27
C SER A 208 4.31 -24.15 -9.95
N ILE A 209 5.14 -23.25 -10.45
CA ILE A 209 4.72 -22.20 -11.38
C ILE A 209 4.58 -22.85 -12.76
N LEU A 210 3.43 -22.69 -13.42
CA LEU A 210 3.09 -23.38 -14.67
C LEU A 210 3.00 -22.44 -15.89
N PHE A 211 3.16 -21.13 -15.70
CA PHE A 211 3.06 -20.07 -16.71
C PHE A 211 3.83 -18.81 -16.29
#